data_AF-A0AAQ0U184-F1
#
_entry.id   AF-A0AAQ0U184-F1
#
_cell.length_a   1.000
_cell.length_b   1.000
_cell.length_c   1.000
_cell.angle_alpha   90.00
_cell.angle_beta   90.00
_cell.angle_gamma   90.00
#
_symmetry.space_group_name_H-M   'P 1'
#
loop_
_entity.id
_entity.type
_entity.pdbx_description
1 polymer ?
#
loop_
_entity_poly.entity_id
_entity_poly.type
_entity_poly.pdbx_seq_one_letter_code
_entity_poly.pdbx_strand_id
1 'polypeptide(L)'
;MNFELNEFTNIPNCYHIFNFVNDSQFESTCNVVNVSQFESTCENLIKEMSFYFKQASFEGLKILNPNPNGNIPQYFYSDNIIYLTVWDGIRESQIIYQLAHELCHYFMKKGIKNDELKYFEETVCDLSSHFFLRNKPQKIHKVYDDETLMNITEIDLSYSTSYDRYNREQNTYIAKLLLPIFEITPSLWSEVPKLADIKASTIGKLLDLWENKATADHKKAIQEIQNIFK
;
A
#
# COMPACT_ATOMS: atom_id res chain seq x y z
N MET A 1 -7.13 0.87 -29.27
CA MET A 1 -7.84 -0.24 -28.59
C MET A 1 -8.75 0.43 -27.57
N ASN A 2 -10.07 0.39 -27.75
CA ASN A 2 -11.01 0.99 -26.82
C ASN A 2 -11.12 0.05 -25.62
N PHE A 3 -10.45 0.36 -24.52
CA PHE A 3 -10.57 -0.41 -23.29
C PHE A 3 -11.80 0.10 -22.55
N GLU A 4 -12.84 -0.72 -22.47
CA GLU A 4 -14.06 -0.40 -21.72
C GLU A 4 -13.77 -0.49 -20.22
N LEU A 5 -14.11 0.57 -19.50
CA LEU A 5 -13.94 0.66 -18.07
C LEU A 5 -15.08 -0.11 -17.40
N ASN A 6 -14.76 -1.13 -16.60
CA ASN A 6 -15.75 -1.94 -15.90
C ASN A 6 -15.87 -1.51 -14.45
N GLU A 7 -17.08 -1.49 -13.91
CA GLU A 7 -17.30 -1.28 -12.48
C GLU A 7 -17.10 -2.59 -11.72
N PHE A 8 -16.46 -2.53 -10.55
CA PHE A 8 -16.40 -3.68 -9.65
C PHE A 8 -17.80 -4.08 -9.21
N THR A 9 -18.09 -5.38 -9.23
CA THR A 9 -19.41 -5.92 -8.89
C THR A 9 -19.84 -5.54 -7.46
N ASN A 10 -18.88 -5.50 -6.53
CA ASN A 10 -19.16 -5.31 -5.10
C ASN A 10 -18.59 -4.03 -4.50
N ILE A 11 -18.10 -3.10 -5.33
CA ILE A 11 -17.54 -1.82 -4.88
C ILE A 11 -18.09 -0.71 -5.78
N PRO A 12 -19.26 -0.15 -5.42
CA PRO A 12 -19.93 0.84 -6.25
C PRO A 12 -19.04 2.05 -6.55
N ASN A 13 -19.12 2.52 -7.79
CA ASN A 13 -18.34 3.65 -8.32
C ASN A 13 -16.81 3.47 -8.25
N CYS A 14 -16.32 2.24 -8.11
CA CYS A 14 -14.92 1.88 -8.27
C CYS A 14 -14.78 1.03 -9.53
N TYR A 15 -13.78 1.34 -10.36
CA TYR A 15 -13.67 0.78 -11.70
C TYR A 15 -12.34 0.09 -11.92
N HIS A 16 -12.29 -0.82 -12.89
CA HIS A 16 -11.07 -1.50 -13.29
C HIS A 16 -10.97 -1.72 -14.80
N ILE A 17 -9.72 -1.89 -15.25
CA ILE A 17 -9.37 -2.43 -16.56
C ILE A 17 -8.22 -3.39 -16.35
N PHE A 18 -8.33 -4.58 -16.92
CA PHE A 18 -7.29 -5.60 -16.83
C PHE A 18 -6.97 -6.14 -18.22
N ASN A 19 -5.76 -5.83 -18.69
CA ASN A 19 -5.24 -6.32 -19.96
C ASN A 19 -4.04 -7.24 -19.70
N PHE A 20 -4.07 -8.46 -20.25
CA PHE A 20 -2.85 -9.22 -20.48
C PHE A 20 -2.18 -8.71 -21.75
N VAL A 21 -0.86 -8.51 -21.70
CA VAL A 21 -0.07 -8.51 -22.92
C VAL A 21 0.04 -9.97 -23.34
N ASN A 22 -0.78 -10.39 -24.32
CA ASN A 22 -0.69 -11.70 -24.93
C ASN A 22 0.72 -11.89 -25.50
N ASP A 23 1.56 -12.70 -24.87
CA ASP A 23 2.56 -13.43 -25.63
C ASP A 23 1.81 -14.55 -26.35
N SER A 24 1.79 -14.48 -27.68
CA SER A 24 0.84 -15.18 -28.53
C SER A 24 0.99 -16.70 -28.41
N GLN A 25 0.19 -17.38 -27.56
CA GLN A 25 -0.24 -18.78 -27.75
C GLN A 25 -1.22 -19.40 -26.72
N PHE A 26 -1.87 -18.68 -25.80
CA PHE A 26 -2.76 -19.31 -24.80
C PHE A 26 -4.20 -18.77 -24.75
N GLU A 27 -5.13 -19.71 -24.51
CA GLU A 27 -6.54 -19.76 -24.93
C GLU A 27 -7.54 -18.88 -24.13
N SER A 28 -8.72 -18.67 -24.72
CA SER A 28 -9.83 -17.81 -24.27
C SER A 28 -10.43 -18.14 -22.90
N THR A 29 -10.36 -19.39 -22.45
CA THR A 29 -10.88 -19.83 -21.13
C THR A 29 -9.94 -19.44 -19.99
N CYS A 30 -8.63 -19.45 -20.22
CA CYS A 30 -7.64 -18.99 -19.24
C CYS A 30 -7.78 -17.47 -18.99
N ASN A 31 -8.03 -16.71 -20.05
CA ASN A 31 -8.20 -15.25 -19.95
C ASN A 31 -9.40 -14.83 -19.09
N VAL A 32 -10.54 -15.53 -19.19
CA VAL A 32 -11.73 -15.21 -18.38
C VAL A 32 -11.53 -15.56 -16.90
N VAL A 33 -10.98 -16.75 -16.60
CA VAL A 33 -10.65 -17.14 -15.22
C VAL A 33 -9.67 -16.15 -14.60
N ASN A 34 -8.70 -15.68 -15.39
CA ASN A 34 -7.75 -14.70 -14.91
C ASN A 34 -8.42 -13.34 -14.59
N VAL A 35 -9.26 -12.79 -15.46
CA VAL A 35 -9.97 -11.52 -15.17
C VAL A 35 -10.81 -11.64 -13.88
N SER A 36 -11.58 -12.72 -13.72
CA SER A 36 -12.40 -12.94 -12.52
C SER A 36 -11.57 -13.09 -11.23
N GLN A 37 -10.38 -13.69 -11.32
CA GLN A 37 -9.45 -13.81 -10.19
C GLN A 37 -8.83 -12.46 -9.84
N PHE A 38 -8.47 -11.65 -10.85
CA PHE A 38 -7.98 -10.30 -10.62
C PHE A 38 -9.04 -9.44 -9.93
N GLU A 39 -10.26 -9.46 -10.45
CA GLU A 39 -11.40 -8.72 -9.91
C GLU A 39 -11.66 -9.11 -8.45
N SER A 40 -11.84 -10.41 -8.17
CA SER A 40 -12.13 -10.89 -6.83
C SER A 40 -10.99 -10.61 -5.85
N THR A 41 -9.73 -10.71 -6.28
CA THR A 41 -8.56 -10.37 -5.44
C THR A 41 -8.57 -8.89 -5.08
N CYS A 42 -8.78 -8.01 -6.07
CA CYS A 42 -8.87 -6.57 -5.84
C CYS A 42 -10.06 -6.23 -4.92
N GLU A 43 -11.24 -6.77 -5.19
CA GLU A 43 -12.44 -6.48 -4.39
C GLU A 43 -12.28 -6.91 -2.93
N ASN A 44 -11.74 -8.11 -2.70
CA ASN A 44 -11.53 -8.62 -1.36
C ASN A 44 -10.52 -7.76 -0.59
N LEU A 45 -9.43 -7.35 -1.23
CA LEU A 45 -8.44 -6.49 -0.60
C LEU A 45 -8.99 -5.09 -0.31
N ILE A 46 -9.70 -4.48 -1.26
CA ILE A 46 -10.29 -3.15 -1.06
C ILE A 46 -11.28 -3.20 0.11
N LYS A 47 -12.14 -4.21 0.19
CA LYS A 47 -13.07 -4.40 1.33
C LYS A 47 -12.34 -4.60 2.66
N GLU A 48 -11.24 -5.35 2.66
CA GLU A 48 -10.44 -5.59 3.85
C GLU A 48 -9.76 -4.29 4.32
N MET A 49 -9.05 -3.59 3.43
CA MET A 49 -8.38 -2.35 3.77
C MET A 49 -9.38 -1.25 4.14
N SER A 50 -10.53 -1.18 3.46
CA SER A 50 -11.57 -0.18 3.76
C SER A 50 -12.08 -0.27 5.19
N PHE A 51 -12.21 -1.49 5.73
CA PHE A 51 -12.55 -1.75 7.12
C PHE A 51 -11.49 -1.16 8.08
N TYR A 52 -10.21 -1.43 7.83
CA TYR A 52 -9.12 -0.94 8.68
C TYR A 52 -8.91 0.58 8.60
N PHE A 53 -8.96 1.15 7.40
CA PHE A 53 -8.77 2.58 7.16
C PHE A 53 -10.03 3.41 7.43
N LYS A 54 -11.17 2.76 7.73
CA LYS A 54 -12.49 3.39 7.90
C LYS A 54 -12.93 4.23 6.69
N GLN A 55 -12.60 3.77 5.48
CA GLN A 55 -13.00 4.42 4.23
C GLN A 55 -14.25 3.75 3.67
N ALA A 56 -15.34 4.51 3.48
CA ALA A 56 -16.62 3.95 3.03
C ALA A 56 -16.92 4.16 1.54
N SER A 57 -16.17 5.02 0.85
CA SER A 57 -16.41 5.36 -0.55
C SER A 57 -15.12 5.34 -1.36
N PHE A 58 -15.22 4.87 -2.60
CA PHE A 58 -14.14 4.81 -3.58
C PHE A 58 -14.52 5.55 -4.86
N GLU A 59 -15.41 6.54 -4.75
CA GLU A 59 -16.07 7.19 -5.89
C GLU A 59 -15.08 7.69 -6.95
N GLY A 60 -15.19 7.11 -8.14
CA GLY A 60 -14.37 7.43 -9.30
C GLY A 60 -12.95 6.85 -9.28
N LEU A 61 -12.59 6.00 -8.30
CA LEU A 61 -11.29 5.33 -8.28
C LEU A 61 -11.21 4.33 -9.43
N LYS A 62 -10.09 4.31 -10.13
CA LYS A 62 -9.82 3.37 -11.24
C LYS A 62 -8.59 2.54 -10.91
N ILE A 63 -8.67 1.22 -11.05
CA ILE A 63 -7.56 0.27 -10.86
C ILE A 63 -7.24 -0.36 -12.21
N LEU A 64 -6.11 0.02 -12.80
CA LEU A 64 -5.78 -0.31 -14.18
C LEU A 64 -4.50 -1.15 -14.25
N ASN A 65 -4.46 -2.14 -15.14
CA ASN A 65 -3.26 -2.93 -15.45
C ASN A 65 -3.16 -3.18 -16.96
N PRO A 66 -1.98 -3.03 -17.58
CA PRO A 66 -0.72 -2.58 -16.98
C PRO A 66 -0.63 -1.05 -16.84
N ASN A 67 0.34 -0.56 -16.06
CA ASN A 67 0.73 0.85 -16.08
C ASN A 67 1.29 1.22 -17.47
N PRO A 68 0.69 2.19 -18.20
CA PRO A 68 1.18 2.59 -19.51
C PRO A 68 2.49 3.40 -19.45
N ASN A 69 2.83 3.94 -18.27
CA ASN A 69 3.98 4.82 -18.08
C ASN A 69 5.25 4.09 -17.61
N GLY A 70 5.21 2.76 -17.43
CA GLY A 70 6.38 1.96 -17.08
C GLY A 70 6.06 0.69 -16.27
N ASN A 71 7.11 0.02 -15.79
CA ASN A 71 7.01 -1.24 -15.04
C ASN A 71 6.95 -1.03 -13.51
N ILE A 72 6.30 0.04 -13.06
CA ILE A 72 6.11 0.33 -11.63
C ILE A 72 4.62 0.52 -11.32
N PRO A 73 4.09 -0.05 -10.22
CA PRO A 73 2.78 0.35 -9.72
C PRO A 73 2.82 1.81 -9.26
N GLN A 74 1.69 2.52 -9.39
CA GLN A 74 1.62 3.94 -9.03
C GLN A 74 0.18 4.44 -8.88
N TYR A 75 -0.08 5.18 -7.80
CA TYR A 75 -1.27 6.00 -7.62
C TYR A 75 -1.09 7.43 -8.15
N PHE A 76 -2.01 7.88 -9.00
CA PHE A 76 -2.13 9.24 -9.52
C PHE A 76 -3.33 9.96 -8.90
N TYR A 77 -3.05 10.82 -7.92
CA TYR A 77 -4.07 11.59 -7.19
C TYR A 77 -4.95 12.48 -8.09
N SER A 78 -4.39 13.09 -9.14
CA SER A 78 -5.11 14.00 -10.05
C SER A 78 -6.27 13.32 -10.77
N ASP A 79 -6.06 12.07 -11.18
CA ASP A 79 -6.97 11.33 -12.04
C ASP A 79 -7.74 10.25 -11.27
N ASN A 80 -7.40 10.07 -9.99
CA ASN A 80 -7.90 9.02 -9.11
C ASN A 80 -7.67 7.62 -9.72
N ILE A 81 -6.44 7.36 -10.15
CA ILE A 81 -6.06 6.12 -10.84
C ILE A 81 -4.93 5.43 -10.08
N ILE A 82 -5.13 4.16 -9.75
CA ILE A 82 -4.07 3.23 -9.37
C ILE A 82 -3.70 2.42 -10.62
N TYR A 83 -2.43 2.45 -10.99
CA TYR A 83 -1.89 1.51 -11.95
C TYR A 83 -1.13 0.39 -11.24
N LEU A 84 -1.35 -0.84 -11.70
CA LEU A 84 -0.60 -2.02 -11.31
C LEU A 84 0.29 -2.49 -12.48
N THR A 85 1.27 -3.32 -12.17
CA THR A 85 2.16 -3.95 -13.17
C THR A 85 2.29 -5.43 -12.86
N VAL A 86 1.22 -6.15 -13.15
CA VAL A 86 1.08 -7.61 -13.02
C VAL A 86 1.30 -8.21 -14.40
N TRP A 87 2.38 -8.98 -14.53
CA TRP A 87 2.80 -9.66 -15.76
C TRP A 87 2.76 -11.18 -15.51
N ASP A 88 2.38 -11.95 -16.53
CA ASP A 88 2.49 -13.42 -16.61
C ASP A 88 1.93 -14.25 -15.43
N GLY A 89 0.68 -14.71 -15.59
CA GLY A 89 0.00 -15.55 -14.61
C GLY A 89 -0.40 -14.77 -13.37
N ILE A 90 -1.66 -14.87 -12.95
CA ILE A 90 -2.10 -14.13 -11.76
C ILE A 90 -1.48 -14.74 -10.54
N ARG A 91 -0.56 -13.98 -9.95
CA ARG A 91 -0.08 -14.23 -8.60
C ARG A 91 -0.84 -13.29 -7.70
N GLU A 92 -1.84 -13.82 -6.99
CA GLU A 92 -2.68 -13.06 -6.04
C GLU A 92 -1.82 -12.19 -5.11
N SER A 93 -0.69 -12.72 -4.65
CA SER A 93 0.27 -12.03 -3.79
C SER A 93 0.94 -10.82 -4.44
N GLN A 94 1.20 -10.83 -5.75
CA GLN A 94 1.70 -9.65 -6.46
C GLN A 94 0.61 -8.57 -6.54
N ILE A 95 -0.63 -8.97 -6.84
CA ILE A 95 -1.78 -8.04 -6.83
C ILE A 95 -1.92 -7.43 -5.43
N ILE A 96 -1.94 -8.26 -4.38
CA ILE A 96 -2.12 -7.82 -3.00
C ILE A 96 -1.01 -6.86 -2.59
N TYR A 97 0.26 -7.21 -2.86
CA TYR A 97 1.39 -6.36 -2.51
C TYR A 97 1.31 -5.00 -3.22
N GLN A 98 1.17 -4.99 -4.55
CA GLN A 98 1.13 -3.73 -5.31
C GLN A 98 -0.11 -2.90 -4.96
N LEU A 99 -1.30 -3.52 -4.90
CA LEU A 99 -2.54 -2.80 -4.66
C LEU A 99 -2.63 -2.28 -3.23
N ALA A 100 -2.13 -3.00 -2.22
CA ALA A 100 -2.09 -2.50 -0.85
C ALA A 100 -1.19 -1.26 -0.71
N HIS A 101 -0.03 -1.25 -1.39
CA HIS A 101 0.86 -0.08 -1.44
C HIS A 101 0.11 1.15 -1.98
N GLU A 102 -0.49 1.01 -3.17
CA GLU A 102 -1.13 2.13 -3.85
C GLU A 102 -2.46 2.55 -3.20
N LEU A 103 -3.20 1.61 -2.60
CA LEU A 103 -4.37 1.95 -1.79
C LEU A 103 -3.99 2.73 -0.54
N CYS A 104 -2.84 2.43 0.09
CA CYS A 104 -2.36 3.20 1.23
C CYS A 104 -2.09 4.66 0.85
N HIS A 105 -1.44 4.89 -0.30
CA HIS A 105 -1.29 6.22 -0.91
C HIS A 105 -2.65 6.88 -1.17
N TYR A 106 -3.61 6.14 -1.74
CA TYR A 106 -4.97 6.63 -1.96
C TYR A 106 -5.67 7.08 -0.66
N PHE A 107 -5.56 6.30 0.42
CA PHE A 107 -6.15 6.65 1.72
C PHE A 107 -5.49 7.88 2.36
N MET A 108 -4.20 8.12 2.10
CA MET A 108 -3.50 9.35 2.48
C MET A 108 -3.76 10.51 1.50
N LYS A 109 -4.52 10.29 0.41
CA LYS A 109 -4.94 11.28 -0.60
C LYS A 109 -3.80 12.12 -1.17
N LYS A 110 -3.48 13.25 -0.50
CA LYS A 110 -2.46 14.23 -0.91
C LYS A 110 -1.06 13.88 -0.39
N GLY A 111 -0.93 12.81 0.40
CA GLY A 111 0.31 12.38 1.00
C GLY A 111 0.84 13.36 2.05
N ILE A 112 2.01 13.05 2.58
CA ILE A 112 2.75 13.88 3.52
C ILE A 112 3.23 15.14 2.80
N LYS A 113 2.92 16.31 3.39
CA LYS A 113 3.11 17.62 2.75
C LYS A 113 4.57 18.05 2.60
N ASN A 114 5.47 17.51 3.41
CA ASN A 114 6.89 17.81 3.34
C ASN A 114 7.61 16.72 2.55
N ASP A 115 8.26 17.10 1.45
CA ASP A 115 8.99 16.18 0.58
C ASP A 115 10.10 15.42 1.33
N GLU A 116 10.75 16.05 2.31
CA GLU A 116 11.79 15.43 3.16
C GLU A 116 11.25 14.30 4.05
N LEU A 117 9.93 14.23 4.23
CA LEU A 117 9.25 13.23 5.05
C LEU A 117 8.48 12.20 4.20
N LYS A 118 8.49 12.30 2.88
CA LYS A 118 7.80 11.34 1.99
C LYS A 118 8.39 9.94 2.04
N TYR A 119 9.63 9.75 2.51
CA TYR A 119 10.15 8.42 2.78
C TYR A 119 9.27 7.67 3.81
N PHE A 120 8.71 8.39 4.79
CA PHE A 120 7.83 7.78 5.78
C PHE A 120 6.47 7.40 5.18
N GLU A 121 5.97 8.16 4.20
CA GLU A 121 4.80 7.79 3.41
C GLU A 121 5.03 6.47 2.68
N GLU A 122 6.14 6.36 1.93
CA GLU A 122 6.50 5.11 1.24
C GLU A 122 6.74 3.94 2.21
N THR A 123 7.31 4.22 3.39
CA THR A 123 7.48 3.23 4.47
C THR A 123 6.13 2.69 4.96
N VAL A 124 5.15 3.57 5.20
CA VAL A 124 3.81 3.15 5.66
C VAL A 124 3.06 2.40 4.54
N CYS A 125 3.27 2.78 3.27
CA CYS A 125 2.73 2.05 2.13
C CYS A 125 3.37 0.66 1.97
N ASP A 126 4.69 0.53 2.14
CA ASP A 126 5.39 -0.77 2.11
C ASP A 126 4.93 -1.66 3.29
N LEU A 127 4.83 -1.08 4.49
CA LEU A 127 4.24 -1.73 5.65
C LEU A 127 2.82 -2.25 5.36
N SER A 128 2.00 -1.48 4.65
CA SER A 128 0.65 -1.89 4.25
C SER A 128 0.67 -3.15 3.40
N SER A 129 1.56 -3.17 2.40
CA SER A 129 1.79 -4.31 1.53
C SER A 129 2.13 -5.58 2.33
N HIS A 130 3.03 -5.46 3.30
CA HIS A 130 3.40 -6.58 4.16
C HIS A 130 2.27 -7.04 5.06
N PHE A 131 1.59 -6.11 5.74
CA PHE A 131 0.52 -6.42 6.69
C PHE A 131 -0.62 -7.20 6.02
N PHE A 132 -1.09 -6.74 4.86
CA PHE A 132 -2.21 -7.36 4.15
C PHE A 132 -1.84 -8.64 3.39
N LEU A 133 -0.56 -8.81 3.04
CA LEU A 133 -0.06 -10.03 2.40
C LEU A 133 0.19 -11.17 3.40
N ARG A 134 0.68 -10.88 4.61
CA ARG A 134 1.23 -11.88 5.56
C ARG A 134 0.22 -12.95 5.98
N ASN A 135 -1.07 -12.62 5.98
CA ASN A 135 -2.17 -13.52 6.36
C ASN A 135 -2.71 -14.36 5.19
N LYS A 136 -2.12 -14.27 4.00
CA LYS A 136 -2.60 -14.99 2.81
C LYS A 136 -1.86 -16.33 2.65
N PRO A 137 -2.56 -17.41 2.26
CA PRO A 137 -1.99 -18.76 2.17
C PRO A 137 -0.92 -18.90 1.07
N GLN A 138 -0.98 -18.07 0.02
CA GLN A 138 -0.03 -18.08 -1.10
C GLN A 138 1.09 -17.07 -0.89
N LYS A 139 2.01 -17.34 0.04
CA LYS A 139 3.23 -16.55 0.18
C LYS A 139 4.14 -16.85 -1.03
N ILE A 140 4.37 -15.87 -1.93
CA ILE A 140 5.48 -15.99 -2.88
C ILE A 140 6.76 -16.07 -2.05
N HIS A 141 7.50 -17.16 -2.22
CA HIS A 141 8.83 -17.47 -1.66
C HIS A 141 9.94 -16.44 -1.97
N LYS A 142 9.62 -15.24 -2.44
CA LYS A 142 10.58 -14.21 -2.85
C LYS A 142 10.19 -12.78 -2.49
N VAL A 143 8.94 -12.52 -2.11
CA VAL A 143 8.51 -11.17 -1.69
C VAL A 143 8.52 -11.11 -0.17
N TYR A 144 9.68 -11.40 0.41
CA TYR A 144 9.97 -11.34 1.84
C TYR A 144 9.39 -12.49 2.66
N ASP A 145 10.06 -13.64 2.59
CA ASP A 145 10.07 -14.57 3.72
C ASP A 145 10.76 -13.92 4.92
N ASP A 146 10.53 -14.46 6.12
CA ASP A 146 11.12 -13.92 7.34
C ASP A 146 12.67 -13.89 7.26
N GLU A 147 13.28 -14.75 6.44
CA GLU A 147 14.72 -14.78 6.16
C GLU A 147 15.20 -13.54 5.39
N THR A 148 14.48 -13.10 4.36
CA THR A 148 14.80 -11.85 3.64
C THR A 148 14.67 -10.65 4.58
N LEU A 149 13.64 -10.61 5.43
CA LEU A 149 13.49 -9.55 6.45
C LEU A 149 14.64 -9.59 7.47
N MET A 150 15.12 -10.79 7.85
CA MET A 150 16.25 -10.94 8.78
C MET A 150 17.56 -10.39 8.22
N ASN A 151 17.74 -10.39 6.89
CA ASN A 151 18.99 -9.97 6.23
C ASN A 151 19.05 -8.49 5.82
N ILE A 152 18.01 -7.70 6.09
CA ILE A 152 18.01 -6.26 5.77
C ILE A 152 19.02 -5.51 6.65
N THR A 153 19.79 -4.62 6.04
CA THR A 153 20.79 -3.79 6.72
C THR A 153 20.15 -2.93 7.80
N GLU A 154 20.63 -3.04 9.04
CA GLU A 154 20.19 -2.17 10.13
C GLU A 154 20.71 -0.74 9.94
N ILE A 155 19.84 0.24 10.14
CA ILE A 155 20.17 1.65 10.08
C ILE A 155 19.80 2.34 11.39
N ASP A 156 20.60 3.32 11.79
CA ASP A 156 20.27 4.17 12.94
C ASP A 156 19.21 5.20 12.50
N LEU A 157 18.11 5.23 13.24
CA LEU A 157 16.94 6.06 12.94
C LEU A 157 16.95 7.26 13.87
N SER A 158 17.11 8.46 13.31
CA SER A 158 17.09 9.70 14.09
C SER A 158 15.87 10.56 13.81
N TYR A 159 15.45 11.32 14.82
CA TYR A 159 14.33 12.26 14.71
C TYR A 159 14.52 13.42 13.72
N SER A 160 15.74 13.68 13.27
CA SER A 160 16.11 14.80 12.40
C SER A 160 16.55 14.38 11.01
N THR A 161 16.64 13.09 10.72
CA THR A 161 17.18 12.59 9.45
C THR A 161 16.08 12.50 8.40
N SER A 162 16.36 13.06 7.22
CA SER A 162 15.59 12.81 6.00
C SER A 162 16.31 11.74 5.18
N TYR A 163 15.53 10.90 4.51
CA TYR A 163 16.05 9.79 3.72
C TYR A 163 15.49 9.83 2.30
N ASP A 164 16.15 9.13 1.38
CA ASP A 164 15.65 8.97 0.02
C ASP A 164 14.36 8.13 0.04
N ARG A 165 13.25 8.74 -0.36
CA ARG A 165 11.94 8.07 -0.44
C ARG A 165 11.93 6.85 -1.35
N TYR A 166 12.84 6.77 -2.33
CA TYR A 166 12.93 5.66 -3.27
C TYR A 166 13.87 4.55 -2.81
N ASN A 167 14.52 4.69 -1.65
CA ASN A 167 15.34 3.65 -1.06
C ASN A 167 14.45 2.55 -0.45
N ARG A 168 14.16 1.52 -1.25
CA ARG A 168 13.30 0.41 -0.84
C ARG A 168 13.86 -0.39 0.33
N GLU A 169 15.16 -0.70 0.33
CA GLU A 169 15.78 -1.46 1.42
C GLU A 169 15.58 -0.77 2.77
N GLN A 170 15.78 0.56 2.77
CA GLN A 170 15.53 1.37 3.95
C GLN A 170 14.04 1.41 4.35
N ASN A 171 13.13 1.67 3.41
CA ASN A 171 11.71 1.72 3.71
C ASN A 171 11.22 0.38 4.28
N THR A 172 11.68 -0.74 3.71
CA THR A 172 11.37 -2.09 4.18
C THR A 172 11.99 -2.36 5.56
N TYR A 173 13.20 -1.86 5.85
CA TYR A 173 13.76 -1.95 7.20
C TYR A 173 12.87 -1.28 8.23
N ILE A 174 12.42 -0.04 7.97
CA ILE A 174 11.57 0.69 8.91
C ILE A 174 10.20 0.00 8.99
N ALA A 175 9.61 -0.41 7.86
CA ALA A 175 8.35 -1.14 7.82
C ALA A 175 8.41 -2.43 8.65
N LYS A 176 9.53 -3.18 8.61
CA LYS A 176 9.77 -4.35 9.47
C LYS A 176 9.71 -4.01 10.96
N LEU A 177 10.25 -2.85 11.37
CA LEU A 177 10.19 -2.40 12.77
C LEU A 177 8.77 -1.96 13.18
N LEU A 178 8.01 -1.37 12.25
CA LEU A 178 6.64 -0.93 12.51
C LEU A 178 5.62 -2.08 12.52
N LEU A 179 5.89 -3.16 11.77
CA LEU A 179 4.96 -4.26 11.55
C LEU A 179 4.39 -4.86 12.83
N PRO A 180 5.19 -5.24 13.85
CA PRO A 180 4.66 -5.80 15.09
C PRO A 180 3.67 -4.88 15.81
N ILE A 181 3.86 -3.55 15.72
CA ILE A 181 2.98 -2.57 16.37
C ILE A 181 1.60 -2.60 15.70
N PHE A 182 1.55 -2.65 14.37
CA PHE A 182 0.30 -2.76 13.61
C PHE A 182 -0.34 -4.15 13.72
N GLU A 183 0.44 -5.22 13.88
CA GLU A 183 -0.08 -6.56 14.15
C GLU A 183 -0.73 -6.65 15.54
N ILE A 184 -0.15 -6.00 16.56
CA ILE A 184 -0.71 -5.92 17.91
C ILE A 184 -1.94 -4.99 17.94
N THR A 185 -1.89 -3.88 17.20
CA THR A 185 -2.97 -2.87 17.15
C THR A 185 -3.46 -2.62 15.72
N PRO A 186 -4.16 -3.55 15.06
CA PRO A 186 -4.59 -3.38 13.67
C PRO A 186 -5.50 -2.17 13.42
N SER A 187 -6.27 -1.74 14.42
CA SER A 187 -7.13 -0.55 14.32
C SER A 187 -6.35 0.75 14.12
N LEU A 188 -5.04 0.76 14.36
CA LEU A 188 -4.14 1.89 14.11
C LEU A 188 -4.14 2.34 12.64
N TRP A 189 -4.44 1.44 11.68
CA TRP A 189 -4.61 1.80 10.27
C TRP A 189 -5.62 2.93 10.05
N SER A 190 -6.64 3.05 10.92
CA SER A 190 -7.62 4.15 10.85
C SER A 190 -7.03 5.53 11.17
N GLU A 191 -5.81 5.59 11.71
CA GLU A 191 -5.09 6.82 12.03
C GLU A 191 -4.14 7.26 10.91
N VAL A 192 -3.75 6.35 10.00
CA VAL A 192 -2.79 6.61 8.91
C VAL A 192 -3.23 7.76 7.99
N PRO A 193 -4.50 7.86 7.55
CA PRO A 193 -4.94 8.98 6.71
C PRO A 193 -4.66 10.37 7.28
N LYS A 194 -4.59 10.50 8.62
CA LYS A 194 -4.34 11.78 9.30
C LYS A 194 -2.93 12.33 9.05
N LEU A 195 -1.96 11.47 8.65
CA LEU A 195 -0.60 11.89 8.33
C LEU A 195 -0.57 12.96 7.24
N ALA A 196 -1.44 12.85 6.23
CA ALA A 196 -1.52 13.79 5.12
C ALA A 196 -1.96 15.21 5.53
N ASP A 197 -2.63 15.34 6.68
CA ASP A 197 -3.09 16.62 7.20
C ASP A 197 -2.07 17.32 8.11
N ILE A 198 -0.96 16.66 8.42
CA ILE A 198 0.07 17.19 9.32
C ILE A 198 1.11 17.98 8.52
N LYS A 199 1.47 19.15 9.06
CA LYS A 199 2.62 19.93 8.59
C LYS A 199 3.72 19.80 9.62
N ALA A 200 4.82 19.17 9.24
CA ALA A 200 5.98 18.95 10.09
C ALA A 200 7.27 19.13 9.29
N SER A 201 8.30 19.65 9.97
CA SER A 201 9.64 19.83 9.39
C SER A 201 10.55 18.63 9.63
N THR A 202 10.23 17.77 10.61
CA THR A 202 11.03 16.60 10.97
C THR A 202 10.12 15.40 11.26
N ILE A 203 10.67 14.18 11.19
CA ILE A 203 9.92 12.97 11.53
C ILE A 203 9.45 12.99 12.99
N GLY A 204 10.27 13.46 13.93
CA GLY A 204 9.85 13.61 15.33
C GLY A 204 8.65 14.52 15.48
N LYS A 205 8.66 15.68 14.81
CA LYS A 205 7.52 16.59 14.85
C LYS A 205 6.28 16.01 14.17
N LEU A 206 6.46 15.22 13.11
CA LEU A 206 5.36 14.53 12.44
C LEU A 206 4.70 13.53 13.39
N LEU A 207 5.50 12.68 14.05
CA LEU A 207 5.01 11.65 14.97
C LEU A 207 4.33 12.25 16.21
N ASP A 208 4.91 13.30 16.81
CA ASP A 208 4.28 14.02 17.93
C ASP A 208 2.91 14.59 17.55
N LEU A 209 2.81 15.20 16.36
CA LEU A 209 1.55 15.77 15.88
C LEU A 209 0.54 14.67 15.51
N TRP A 210 1.02 13.51 15.05
CA TRP A 210 0.18 12.37 14.75
C TRP A 210 -0.41 11.76 16.02
N GLU A 211 0.41 11.53 17.04
CA GLU A 211 -0.01 11.07 18.36
C GLU A 211 -1.06 12.01 18.98
N ASN A 212 -0.82 13.33 18.89
CA ASN A 212 -1.76 14.33 19.42
C ASN A 212 -3.12 14.33 18.71
N LYS A 213 -3.16 13.96 17.42
CA LYS A 213 -4.40 13.87 16.62
C LYS A 213 -5.08 12.49 16.69
N ALA A 214 -4.37 11.49 17.19
CA ALA A 214 -4.90 10.13 17.27
C ALA A 214 -5.95 9.99 18.38
N THR A 215 -6.82 8.99 18.24
CA THR A 215 -7.72 8.63 19.35
C THR A 215 -6.92 8.10 20.53
N ALA A 216 -7.50 8.20 21.74
CA ALA A 216 -6.82 7.77 22.97
C ALA A 216 -6.30 6.33 22.90
N ASP A 217 -7.08 5.44 22.27
CA ASP A 217 -6.75 4.01 22.12
C ASP A 217 -5.50 3.75 21.28
N HIS A 218 -5.14 4.67 20.38
CA HIS A 218 -4.01 4.50 19.45
C HIS A 218 -2.74 5.25 19.88
N LYS A 219 -2.82 6.14 20.87
CA LYS A 219 -1.66 6.95 21.31
C LYS A 219 -0.48 6.08 21.75
N LYS A 220 -0.74 5.02 22.52
CA LYS A 220 0.31 4.10 22.99
C LYS A 220 1.06 3.44 21.82
N ALA A 221 0.33 3.00 20.79
CA ALA A 221 0.95 2.40 19.62
C ALA A 221 1.80 3.41 18.84
N ILE A 222 1.36 4.66 18.73
CA ILE A 222 2.16 5.74 18.11
C ILE A 222 3.40 6.08 18.96
N GLN A 223 3.31 6.01 20.29
CA GLN A 223 4.47 6.15 21.17
C GLN A 223 5.50 5.03 20.97
N GLU A 224 5.04 3.80 20.74
CA GLU A 224 5.93 2.69 20.37
C GLU A 224 6.63 2.96 19.03
N ILE A 225 5.94 3.58 18.06
CA ILE A 225 6.53 4.04 16.80
C ILE A 225 7.57 5.14 17.05
N GLN A 226 7.26 6.14 17.88
CA GLN A 226 8.21 7.18 18.25
C GLN A 226 9.50 6.57 18.82
N ASN A 227 9.39 5.58 19.71
CA ASN A 227 10.55 4.93 20.35
C ASN A 227 11.49 4.18 19.38
N ILE A 228 11.05 3.90 18.15
CA ILE A 228 11.91 3.34 17.09
C ILE A 228 12.90 4.41 16.59
N PHE A 229 12.50 5.68 16.58
CA PHE A 229 13.33 6.82 16.21
C PHE A 229 14.00 7.39 17.49
N LYS A 230 15.31 7.62 17.44
CA LYS A 230 16.12 8.06 18.57
C LYS A 230 16.65 9.48 18.41
#